data_AF-B0CDS4-F1
#
_entry.id   AF-B0CDS4-F1
#
_cell.length_a   1.000
_cell.length_b   1.000
_cell.length_c   1.000
_cell.angle_alpha   90.00
_cell.angle_beta   90.00
_cell.angle_gamma   90.00
#
_symmetry.space_group_name_H-M   'P 1'
#
loop_
_entity.id
_entity.type
_entity.pdbx_description
1 polymer ?
#
loop_
_entity_poly.entity_id
_entity_poly.type
_entity_poly.pdbx_seq_one_letter_code
_entity_poly.pdbx_strand_id
1 'polypeptide(L)' 'MSRIQLALNVKDLEAATRFYSKLFATEPAKRRPGYTNFAIANPPLKLVLFENSTATSKLNHVGIEVES' A
#
# COMPACT_ATOMS: atom_id res chain seq x y z
N MET A 1 -3.02 -12.52 14.35
CA MET A 1 -4.07 -12.63 13.30
C MET A 1 -3.49 -12.29 11.93
N SER A 2 -3.97 -12.95 10.87
CA SER A 2 -3.53 -12.68 9.51
C SER A 2 -4.31 -11.53 8.86
N ARG A 3 -3.70 -10.87 7.86
CA ARG A 3 -4.35 -9.81 7.07
C ARG A 3 -4.01 -9.90 5.58
N ILE A 4 -4.88 -9.37 4.73
CA ILE A 4 -4.61 -9.26 3.30
C ILE A 4 -3.49 -8.24 3.08
N GLN A 5 -2.59 -8.54 2.15
CA GLN A 5 -1.68 -7.57 1.55
C GLN A 5 -2.14 -7.24 0.14
N LEU A 6 -2.31 -5.94 -0.14
CA LEU A 6 -2.58 -5.42 -1.46
C LEU A 6 -1.42 -4.53 -1.90
N ALA A 7 -0.70 -4.94 -2.93
CA ALA A 7 0.38 -4.15 -3.52
C ALA A 7 -0.05 -3.56 -4.87
N LEU A 8 0.09 -2.25 -5.02
CA LEU A 8 -0.34 -1.50 -6.20
C LEU A 8 0.83 -0.77 -6.86
N ASN A 9 0.86 -0.80 -8.19
CA ASN A 9 1.68 0.11 -8.98
C ASN A 9 0.95 1.45 -9.12
N VAL A 10 1.62 2.54 -8.74
CA VAL A 10 1.11 3.91 -8.83
C VAL A 10 2.03 4.76 -9.70
N LYS A 11 1.46 5.74 -10.42
CA LYS A 11 2.25 6.65 -11.27
C LYS A 11 2.89 7.79 -10.49
N ASP A 12 2.22 8.22 -9.43
CA ASP A 12 2.64 9.29 -8.52
C ASP A 12 2.44 8.77 -7.10
N LEU A 13 3.56 8.50 -6.42
CA LEU A 13 3.54 7.94 -5.08
C LEU A 13 2.98 8.91 -4.05
N GLU A 14 3.25 10.20 -4.21
CA GLU A 14 2.86 11.21 -3.24
C GLU A 14 1.35 11.45 -3.29
N ALA A 15 0.78 11.57 -4.50
CA ALA A 15 -0.66 11.68 -4.69
C ALA A 15 -1.41 10.44 -4.17
N ALA A 16 -0.91 9.24 -4.48
CA ALA A 16 -1.49 8.00 -3.97
C ALA A 16 -1.40 7.92 -2.44
N THR A 17 -0.26 8.31 -1.86
CA THR A 17 -0.07 8.34 -0.41
C THR A 17 -1.08 9.28 0.26
N ARG A 18 -1.26 10.51 -0.26
CA ARG A 18 -2.26 11.45 0.27
C ARG A 18 -3.69 10.89 0.17
N PHE A 19 -4.03 10.26 -0.95
CA PHE A 19 -5.35 9.66 -1.15
C PHE A 19 -5.62 8.54 -0.13
N TYR A 20 -4.72 7.57 0.00
CA TYR A 20 -4.92 6.43 0.90
C TYR A 20 -4.82 6.81 2.38
N SER A 21 -4.03 7.83 2.72
CA SER A 21 -4.00 8.36 4.09
C SER A 21 -5.36 8.93 4.50
N LYS A 22 -6.02 9.65 3.59
CA LYS A 22 -7.39 10.17 3.81
C LYS A 22 -8.43 9.04 3.84
N LEU A 23 -8.36 8.11 2.89
CA LEU A 23 -9.33 7.01 2.77
C LEU A 23 -9.39 6.15 4.03
N PHE A 24 -8.22 5.81 4.59
CA PHE A 24 -8.12 4.95 5.76
C PHE A 24 -7.91 5.71 7.07
N ALA A 25 -7.94 7.05 7.04
CA ALA A 25 -7.63 7.91 8.18
C ALA A 25 -6.37 7.46 8.95
N THR A 26 -5.34 7.02 8.22
CA THR A 26 -4.16 6.35 8.76
C THR A 26 -2.92 6.85 8.02
N GLU A 27 -1.90 7.29 8.75
CA GLU A 27 -0.62 7.68 8.16
C GLU A 27 0.18 6.46 7.67
N PRO A 28 1.08 6.63 6.69
CA PRO A 28 1.95 5.55 6.25
C PRO A 28 2.82 5.00 7.37
N ALA A 29 2.86 3.68 7.49
CA ALA A 29 3.74 3.00 8.44
C ALA A 29 5.21 3.04 7.99
N LYS A 30 5.47 3.16 6.68
CA LYS A 30 6.82 3.25 6.14
C LYS A 30 6.86 3.98 4.79
N ARG A 31 7.85 4.85 4.61
CA ARG A 31 8.15 5.54 3.35
C ARG A 31 9.61 5.32 2.93
N ARG A 32 9.84 5.14 1.63
CA ARG A 32 11.14 5.05 0.97
C ARG A 32 11.02 5.64 -0.45
N PRO A 33 12.12 6.01 -1.12
CA PRO A 33 12.06 6.39 -2.54
C PRO A 33 11.34 5.31 -3.36
N GLY A 34 10.30 5.71 -4.11
CA GLY A 34 9.48 4.82 -4.93
C GLY A 34 8.59 3.82 -4.17
N TYR A 35 8.49 3.91 -2.84
CA TYR A 35 7.76 2.93 -2.03
C TYR A 35 7.07 3.54 -0.79
N THR A 36 5.83 3.16 -0.55
CA THR A 36 5.11 3.47 0.70
C THR A 36 4.27 2.29 1.16
N ASN A 37 4.17 2.05 2.46
CA ASN A 37 3.19 1.09 2.99
C ASN A 37 2.38 1.65 4.16
N PHE A 38 1.21 1.05 4.36
CA PHE A 38 0.29 1.31 5.45
C PHE A 38 0.00 0.01 6.19
N ALA A 39 -0.15 0.11 7.51
CA ALA A 39 -0.66 -0.95 8.36
C ALA A 39 -2.03 -0.50 8.89
N ILE A 40 -3.10 -0.92 8.22
CA ILE A 40 -4.47 -0.51 8.53
C ILE A 40 -5.08 -1.57 9.46
N ALA A 41 -5.65 -1.11 10.58
CA ALA A 41 -6.23 -1.97 11.60
C ALA A 41 -7.65 -2.43 11.24
N ASN A 42 -8.49 -1.55 10.71
CA ASN A 42 -9.86 -1.86 10.33
C ASN A 42 -10.24 -1.18 8.99
N PRO A 43 -10.45 -1.93 7.90
CA PRO A 43 -10.28 -3.40 7.82
C PRO A 43 -8.80 -3.81 7.96
N PRO A 44 -8.49 -5.01 8.50
CA PRO A 44 -7.12 -5.50 8.57
C PRO A 44 -6.49 -5.58 7.17
N LEU A 45 -5.57 -4.67 6.86
CA LEU A 45 -4.98 -4.54 5.52
C LEU A 45 -3.54 -4.03 5.60
N LYS A 46 -2.66 -4.73 4.87
CA LYS A 46 -1.33 -4.24 4.51
C LYS A 46 -1.40 -3.64 3.11
N LEU A 47 -1.48 -2.32 3.00
CA LEU A 47 -1.46 -1.64 1.70
C LEU A 47 -0.01 -1.27 1.35
N VAL A 48 0.42 -1.62 0.15
CA VAL A 48 1.77 -1.30 -0.35
C VAL A 48 1.65 -0.59 -1.69
N LEU A 49 2.34 0.53 -1.84
CA LEU A 49 2.37 1.36 -3.04
C LEU A 49 3.79 1.37 -3.60
N PHE A 50 3.92 1.02 -4.88
CA PHE A 50 5.16 1.08 -5.64
C PHE A 50 5.03 2.13 -6.74
N GLU A 51 5.92 3.10 -6.77
CA GLU A 51 5.97 4.05 -7.88
C GLU A 51 6.54 3.36 -9.11
N ASN A 52 5.70 3.19 -10.13
CA ASN A 52 6.09 2.59 -11.39
C ASN A 52 5.20 3.15 -12.51
N SER A 53 5.69 4.19 -13.18
CA SER A 53 4.99 4.85 -14.29
C SER A 53 4.89 3.98 -15.55
N THR A 54 5.76 2.97 -15.66
CA THR A 54 5.84 2.03 -16.79
C THR A 54 5.07 0.72 -16.58
N ALA A 55 4.45 0.51 -15.42
CA ALA A 55 3.75 -0.72 -15.12
C ALA A 55 2.57 -0.95 -16.09
N THR A 56 2.49 -2.16 -16.64
CA THR A 56 1.40 -2.58 -17.53
C THR A 56 0.12 -2.96 -16.79
N SER A 57 0.21 -3.18 -15.47
CA SER A 57 -0.91 -3.49 -14.58
C SER A 57 -0.89 -2.62 -13.33
N LYS A 58 -2.08 -2.25 -12.84
CA LYS A 58 -2.26 -1.55 -11.55
C LYS A 58 -2.02 -2.45 -10.35
N LEU A 59 -2.42 -3.72 -10.45
CA LEU A 59 -2.11 -4.70 -9.42
C LEU A 59 -0.65 -5.10 -9.56
N ASN A 60 0.13 -4.92 -8.50
CA ASN A 60 1.51 -5.42 -8.44
C ASN A 60 1.49 -6.88 -7.98
N HIS A 61 0.96 -7.16 -6.78
CA HIS A 61 0.71 -8.51 -6.28
C HIS A 61 -0.27 -8.49 -5.08
N VAL A 62 -0.66 -9.69 -4.64
CA VAL A 62 -1.51 -9.92 -3.46
C VAL A 62 -0.78 -10.90 -2.53
N GLY A 63 -1.02 -10.79 -1.22
CA GLY A 63 -0.48 -11.73 -0.24
C GLY A 63 -1.35 -11.86 1.00
N ILE A 64 -0.96 -12.75 1.90
CA ILE A 64 -1.50 -12.88 3.26
C ILE A 64 -0.34 -12.69 4.23
N GLU A 65 -0.38 -11.64 5.05
CA GLU A 65 0.58 -11.40 6.12
C GLU A 65 0.13 -12.18 7.35
N VAL A 66 0.99 -13.05 7.90
CA VAL A 66 0.72 -13.89 9.07
C VAL A 66 1.63 -13.51 10.23
N GLU A 67 1.21 -13.79 11.46
CA GLU A 67 2.10 -13.78 12.63
C GLU A 67 2.98 -15.03 12.58
N SER A 68 4.25 -14.89 13.00
CA SER A 68 5.23 -15.97 13.10
C SER A 68 4.96 -16.90 14.27
#